data_AF-A0A5R2MWN7-F1
#
_entry.id   AF-A0A5R2MWN7-F1
#
_cell.length_a   1.000
_cell.length_b   1.000
_cell.length_c   1.000
_cell.angle_alpha   90.00
_cell.angle_beta   90.00
_cell.angle_gamma   90.00
#
_symmetry.space_group_name_H-M   'P 1'
#
loop_
_entity.id
_entity.type
_entity.pdbx_description
1 polymer ?
#
loop_
_entity_poly.entity_id
_entity_poly.type
_entity_poly.pdbx_seq_one_letter_code
_entity_poly.pdbx_strand_id
1 'polypeptide(L)'
;DDISHNWDYGTSASRQGYAGVVDDLQRARSLNPALGVVIVNGYTDLVTPYLASRYLVSQIPSLAGARPIRLDVVEGGHMMYFKPDGRHALKEAASELYQATQ
;
A
#
# COMPACT_ATOMS: atom_id res chain seq x y z
N ASP A 1 9.90 15.43 -16.00
CA ASP A 1 10.63 16.13 -14.92
C ASP A 1 9.82 17.25 -14.28
N ASP A 2 9.30 18.23 -15.02
CA ASP A 2 8.58 19.38 -14.41
C ASP A 2 7.34 19.00 -13.57
N ILE A 3 6.58 17.97 -13.99
CA ILE A 3 5.37 17.54 -13.25
C ILE A 3 5.74 16.87 -11.92
N SER A 4 6.79 16.05 -11.89
CA SER A 4 7.21 15.35 -10.68
C SER A 4 7.79 16.31 -9.65
N HIS A 5 8.52 17.34 -10.06
CA HIS A 5 9.08 18.34 -9.12
C HIS A 5 8.03 19.27 -8.51
N ASN A 6 6.92 19.50 -9.20
CA ASN A 6 5.82 20.32 -8.69
C ASN A 6 4.85 19.55 -7.79
N TRP A 7 5.04 18.24 -7.63
CA TRP A 7 4.19 17.45 -6.74
C TRP A 7 4.62 17.66 -5.28
N ASP A 8 3.67 18.05 -4.44
CA ASP A 8 3.88 18.09 -2.99
C ASP A 8 3.77 16.67 -2.43
N TYR A 9 4.94 16.05 -2.16
CA TYR A 9 5.04 14.74 -1.55
C TYR A 9 4.81 14.74 -0.03
N GLY A 10 4.44 15.89 0.55
CA GLY A 10 4.29 16.05 1.99
C GLY A 10 5.63 16.00 2.73
N THR A 11 6.76 16.16 2.02
CA THR A 11 8.12 16.19 2.57
C THR A 11 8.46 17.59 3.10
N SER A 12 7.66 18.09 4.04
CA SER A 12 7.97 19.33 4.77
C SER A 12 9.03 19.07 5.84
N ALA A 13 9.69 20.13 6.32
CA ALA A 13 10.59 20.04 7.47
C ALA A 13 9.92 19.45 8.74
N SER A 14 8.57 19.53 8.83
CA SER A 14 7.77 18.91 9.88
C SER A 14 7.46 17.41 9.69
N ARG A 15 7.76 16.84 8.51
CA ARG A 15 7.56 15.43 8.16
C ARG A 15 8.86 14.79 7.67
N GLN A 16 9.90 14.74 8.52
CA GLN A 16 11.14 13.94 8.41
C GLN A 16 11.84 13.82 7.02
N GLY A 17 11.46 14.58 6.00
CA GLY A 17 12.00 14.53 4.63
C GLY A 17 11.63 13.30 3.78
N TYR A 18 10.78 12.38 4.23
CA TYR A 18 10.42 11.17 3.47
C TYR A 18 8.93 11.14 3.10
N ALA A 19 8.64 10.89 1.82
CA ALA A 19 7.27 10.68 1.36
C ALA A 19 6.75 9.35 1.94
N GLY A 20 5.66 9.40 2.69
CA GLY A 20 5.09 8.22 3.34
C GLY A 20 3.66 8.47 3.82
N VAL A 21 2.88 7.39 3.90
CA VAL A 21 1.45 7.44 4.25
C VAL A 21 1.09 6.56 5.45
N VAL A 22 2.08 6.01 6.15
CA VAL A 22 1.84 5.05 7.25
C VAL A 22 1.05 5.68 8.40
N ASP A 23 1.40 6.91 8.81
CA ASP A 23 0.69 7.62 9.87
C ASP A 23 -0.74 7.99 9.46
N ASP A 24 -0.90 8.45 8.21
CA ASP A 24 -2.22 8.79 7.65
C ASP A 24 -3.11 7.53 7.54
N LEU A 25 -2.52 6.38 7.14
CA LEU A 25 -3.21 5.10 7.10
C LEU A 25 -3.62 4.62 8.50
N GLN A 26 -2.75 4.76 9.50
CA GLN A 26 -3.06 4.42 10.89
C GLN A 26 -4.17 5.30 11.45
N ARG A 27 -4.14 6.60 11.15
CA ARG A 27 -5.20 7.53 11.53
C ARG A 27 -6.53 7.17 10.85
N ALA A 28 -6.52 6.83 9.57
CA ALA A 28 -7.72 6.41 8.87
C ALA A 28 -8.31 5.11 9.47
N ARG A 29 -7.46 4.14 9.80
CA ARG A 29 -7.87 2.87 10.44
C ARG A 29 -8.36 3.04 11.87
N SER A 30 -7.86 4.02 12.64
CA SER A 30 -8.37 4.29 13.99
C SER A 30 -9.75 4.96 13.95
N LEU A 31 -10.03 5.78 12.93
CA LEU A 31 -11.32 6.41 12.71
C LEU A 31 -12.36 5.44 12.11
N ASN A 32 -11.91 4.54 11.24
CA ASN A 32 -12.74 3.50 10.63
C ASN A 32 -12.06 2.13 10.80
N PRO A 33 -12.31 1.40 11.90
CA PRO A 33 -11.76 0.06 12.11
C PRO A 33 -12.17 -0.96 11.05
N ALA A 34 -13.28 -0.71 10.33
CA ALA A 34 -13.74 -1.55 9.23
C ALA A 34 -13.04 -1.25 7.89
N LEU A 35 -12.17 -0.22 7.82
CA LEU A 35 -11.40 0.12 6.63
C LEU A 35 -10.52 -1.06 6.22
N GLY A 36 -10.84 -1.68 5.08
CA GLY A 36 -9.99 -2.68 4.46
C GLY A 36 -8.80 -2.04 3.76
N VAL A 37 -7.63 -2.67 3.85
CA VAL A 37 -6.41 -2.23 3.18
C VAL A 37 -5.71 -3.43 2.55
N VAL A 38 -5.42 -3.33 1.26
CA VAL A 38 -4.57 -4.28 0.53
C VAL A 38 -3.42 -3.53 -0.15
N ILE A 39 -2.21 -4.05 -0.04
CA ILE A 39 -1.03 -3.58 -0.77
C ILE A 39 -0.56 -4.72 -1.67
N VAL A 40 -0.47 -4.46 -2.96
CA VAL A 40 -0.06 -5.46 -3.96
C VAL A 40 1.27 -5.05 -4.57
N ASN A 41 2.29 -5.89 -4.44
CA ASN A 41 3.63 -5.66 -5.00
C ASN A 41 3.98 -6.69 -6.08
N GLY A 42 4.82 -6.28 -7.04
CA GLY A 42 5.50 -7.23 -7.92
C GLY A 42 6.64 -7.95 -7.18
N TYR A 43 6.75 -9.26 -7.37
CA TYR A 43 7.78 -10.09 -6.73
C TYR A 43 9.22 -9.63 -7.05
N THR A 44 9.44 -9.16 -8.28
CA THR A 44 10.75 -8.69 -8.75
C THR A 44 10.80 -7.17 -8.90
N ASP A 45 9.95 -6.44 -8.17
CA ASP A 45 9.97 -4.98 -8.17
C ASP A 45 11.16 -4.45 -7.37
N LEU A 46 12.08 -3.76 -8.05
CA LEU A 46 13.24 -3.11 -7.44
C LEU A 46 13.03 -1.60 -7.22
N VAL A 47 11.96 -1.02 -7.77
CA VAL A 47 11.59 0.39 -7.58
C VAL A 47 10.80 0.55 -6.29
N THR A 48 9.84 -0.33 -6.05
CA THR A 48 9.11 -0.43 -4.77
C THR A 48 9.14 -1.86 -4.22
N PRO A 49 10.26 -2.27 -3.57
CA PRO A 49 10.43 -3.65 -3.13
C PRO A 49 9.36 -4.11 -2.14
N TYR A 50 8.77 -5.28 -2.38
CA TYR A 50 7.80 -5.92 -1.47
C TYR A 50 8.30 -5.98 -0.03
N LEU A 51 9.59 -6.27 0.17
CA LEU A 51 10.17 -6.39 1.50
C LEU A 51 10.11 -5.07 2.28
N ALA A 52 10.18 -3.91 1.60
CA ALA A 52 10.02 -2.61 2.24
C ALA A 52 8.58 -2.41 2.74
N SER A 53 7.56 -2.73 1.92
CA SER A 53 6.15 -2.73 2.35
C SER A 53 5.93 -3.64 3.55
N ARG A 54 6.45 -4.89 3.48
CA ARG A 54 6.33 -5.88 4.55
C ARG A 54 6.98 -5.41 5.85
N TYR A 55 8.18 -4.84 5.74
CA TYR A 55 8.88 -4.27 6.87
C TYR A 55 8.07 -3.13 7.50
N LEU A 56 7.66 -2.13 6.71
CA LEU A 56 6.89 -0.98 7.23
C LEU A 56 5.60 -1.42 7.91
N VAL A 57 4.81 -2.31 7.29
CA VAL A 57 3.58 -2.83 7.89
C VAL A 57 3.85 -3.58 9.20
N SER A 58 4.97 -4.32 9.30
CA SER A 58 5.33 -5.00 10.55
C SER A 58 5.71 -4.06 11.69
N GLN A 59 6.09 -2.82 11.39
CA GLN A 59 6.40 -1.79 12.39
C GLN A 59 5.16 -1.04 12.87
N ILE A 60 4.01 -1.22 12.22
CA ILE A 60 2.78 -0.53 12.57
C ILE A 60 2.18 -1.11 13.85
N PRO A 61 1.85 -0.28 14.86
CA PRO A 61 1.16 -0.75 16.06
C PRO A 61 -0.20 -1.38 15.73
N SER A 62 -0.49 -2.52 16.37
CA SER A 62 -1.81 -3.14 16.27
C SER A 62 -2.90 -2.20 16.80
N LEU A 63 -4.00 -2.06 16.06
CA LEU A 63 -5.19 -1.34 16.49
C LEU A 63 -6.28 -2.35 16.83
N ALA A 64 -6.76 -2.33 18.08
CA ALA A 64 -7.79 -3.26 18.53
C ALA A 64 -9.08 -3.08 17.70
N GLY A 65 -9.62 -4.20 17.19
CA GLY A 65 -10.84 -4.20 16.37
C GLY A 65 -10.66 -3.68 14.94
N ALA A 66 -9.49 -3.17 14.55
CA ALA A 66 -9.22 -2.77 13.18
C ALA A 66 -8.91 -3.98 12.30
N ARG A 67 -9.46 -4.00 11.08
CA ARG A 67 -9.11 -5.02 10.08
C ARG A 67 -7.61 -5.00 9.76
N PRO A 68 -6.98 -6.17 9.55
CA PRO A 68 -5.56 -6.24 9.22
C PRO A 68 -5.26 -5.63 7.85
N ILE A 69 -4.03 -5.16 7.66
CA ILE A 69 -3.51 -4.78 6.34
C ILE A 69 -3.09 -6.07 5.63
N ARG A 70 -3.65 -6.35 4.45
CA ARG A 70 -3.26 -7.49 3.62
C ARG A 70 -2.12 -7.09 2.68
N LEU A 71 -1.14 -7.98 2.54
CA LEU A 71 -0.01 -7.82 1.63
C LEU A 71 -0.04 -8.97 0.61
N ASP A 72 -0.24 -8.64 -0.65
CA ASP A 72 -0.26 -9.62 -1.74
C ASP A 72 0.95 -9.41 -2.66
N VAL A 73 1.50 -10.50 -3.20
CA VAL A 73 2.64 -10.47 -4.11
C VAL A 73 2.28 -11.22 -5.38
N VAL A 74 2.52 -10.57 -6.52
CA VAL A 74 2.23 -11.12 -7.84
C VAL A 74 3.51 -11.23 -8.66
N GLU A 75 3.51 -12.11 -9.66
CA GLU A 75 4.64 -12.19 -10.58
C GLU A 75 4.82 -10.87 -11.35
N GLY A 76 6.06 -10.37 -11.42
CA GLY A 76 6.41 -9.19 -12.20
C GLY A 76 7.20 -8.15 -11.40
N GLY A 77 7.63 -7.11 -12.10
CA GLY A 77 8.31 -5.95 -11.52
C GLY A 77 7.33 -4.84 -11.14
N HIS A 78 7.81 -3.60 -11.16
CA HIS A 78 7.06 -2.41 -10.73
C HIS A 78 5.67 -2.27 -11.37
N MET A 79 5.59 -2.53 -12.67
CA MET A 79 4.36 -2.42 -13.45
C MET A 79 3.74 -3.80 -13.68
N MET A 80 3.62 -4.62 -12.62
CA MET A 80 3.09 -5.99 -12.69
C MET A 80 1.74 -6.09 -13.42
N TYR A 81 0.93 -5.03 -13.35
CA TYR A 81 -0.40 -4.95 -13.94
C TYR A 81 -0.41 -4.71 -15.46
N PHE A 82 0.74 -4.53 -16.09
CA PHE A 82 0.80 -4.51 -17.56
C PHE A 82 0.67 -5.91 -18.16
N LYS A 83 1.15 -6.94 -17.47
CA LYS A 83 0.90 -8.34 -17.86
C LYS A 83 -0.57 -8.72 -17.56
N PRO A 84 -1.24 -9.49 -18.42
CA PRO A 84 -2.62 -9.94 -18.18
C PRO A 84 -2.80 -10.63 -16.82
N ASP A 85 -1.89 -11.54 -16.46
CA ASP A 85 -2.00 -12.31 -15.22
C ASP A 85 -1.87 -11.41 -13.98
N GLY A 86 -0.89 -10.49 -13.97
CA GLY A 86 -0.72 -9.53 -12.88
C GLY A 86 -1.91 -8.57 -12.74
N ARG A 87 -2.51 -8.17 -13.86
CA ARG A 87 -3.73 -7.34 -13.87
C ARG A 87 -4.95 -8.09 -13.34
N HIS A 88 -5.11 -9.36 -13.71
CA HIS A 88 -6.15 -10.22 -13.15
C HIS A 88 -5.95 -10.42 -11.65
N ALA A 89 -4.73 -10.73 -11.19
CA ALA A 89 -4.44 -10.86 -9.78
C ALA A 89 -4.74 -9.57 -8.99
N LEU A 90 -4.40 -8.40 -9.53
CA LEU A 90 -4.76 -7.11 -8.93
C LEU A 90 -6.29 -6.92 -8.84
N LYS A 91 -7.02 -7.28 -9.90
CA LYS A 91 -8.49 -7.23 -9.91
C LYS A 91 -9.10 -8.16 -8.84
N GLU A 92 -8.60 -9.39 -8.72
CA GLU A 92 -9.11 -10.33 -7.73
C GLU A 92 -8.83 -9.83 -6.30
N ALA A 93 -7.61 -9.34 -6.03
CA ALA A 93 -7.29 -8.73 -4.75
C ALA A 93 -8.23 -7.58 -4.40
N ALA A 94 -8.53 -6.69 -5.35
CA ALA A 94 -9.49 -5.60 -5.16
C ALA A 94 -10.92 -6.11 -4.96
N SER A 95 -11.34 -7.15 -5.69
CA SER A 95 -12.68 -7.72 -5.59
C SER A 95 -12.92 -8.34 -4.21
N GLU A 96 -11.94 -9.10 -3.72
CA GLU A 96 -11.96 -9.67 -2.37
C GLU A 96 -11.99 -8.60 -1.28
N LEU A 97 -11.24 -7.50 -1.46
CA LEU A 97 -11.26 -6.37 -0.52
C LEU A 97 -12.69 -5.84 -0.37
N TYR A 98 -13.37 -5.54 -1.48
CA TYR A 98 -14.72 -4.99 -1.45
C TYR A 98 -15.75 -5.97 -0.89
N GLN A 99 -15.65 -7.26 -1.25
CA GLN A 99 -16.52 -8.31 -0.72
C GLN A 99 -16.34 -8.50 0.78
N ALA A 100 -15.11 -8.44 1.27
CA ALA A 100 -14.83 -8.57 2.70
C ALA A 100 -15.32 -7.35 3.51
N THR A 101 -15.44 -6.17 2.89
CA THR A 101 -15.87 -4.92 3.54
C THR A 101 -17.39 -4.70 3.54
N GLN A 102 -18.16 -5.48 2.78
CA GLN A 102 -19.63 -5.56 2.92
C GLN A 102 -20.01 -6.33 4.19
#